data_AF-A0A7S1WLT3-F1
#
_entry.id   AF-A0A7S1WLT3-F1
#
_cell.length_a   1.000
_cell.length_b   1.000
_cell.length_c   1.000
_cell.angle_alpha   90.00
_cell.angle_beta   90.00
_cell.angle_gamma   90.00
#
_symmetry.space_group_name_H-M   'P 1'
#
loop_
_entity.id
_entity.type
_entity.pdbx_description
1 polymer ?
#
loop_
_entity_poly.entity_id
_entity_poly.type
_entity_poly.pdbx_seq_one_letter_code
_entity_poly.pdbx_strand_id
1 'polypeptide(L)'
;AMAPQSDLIWMESAKPSIKQASEFADGIKAVWPNQMLSYNLSPSFNWDAAGMSEAEMESFVWDLAKLGYCWQFITLAGFHCDALSIDLFARDYAKRGAAAY
;
A
#
# COMPACT_ATOMS: atom_id res chain seq x y z
N ALA A 1 1.72 -24.40 -8.28
CA ALA A 1 1.21 -23.09 -8.79
C ALA A 1 -0.02 -22.73 -7.98
N MET A 2 -0.16 -21.48 -7.53
CA MET A 2 -1.27 -21.06 -6.66
C MET A 2 -2.49 -20.54 -7.44
N ALA A 3 -2.31 -20.06 -8.68
CA ALA A 3 -3.40 -19.46 -9.47
C ALA A 3 -4.66 -20.33 -9.61
N PRO A 4 -4.60 -21.65 -9.86
CA PRO A 4 -5.81 -22.47 -9.94
C PRO A 4 -6.54 -22.66 -8.60
N GLN A 5 -5.94 -22.23 -7.49
CA GLN A 5 -6.41 -22.45 -6.12
C GLN A 5 -6.67 -21.12 -5.38
N SER A 6 -6.59 -19.98 -6.06
CA SER A 6 -6.65 -18.66 -5.43
C SER A 6 -7.35 -17.64 -6.32
N ASP A 7 -8.36 -16.96 -5.77
CA ASP A 7 -9.07 -15.90 -6.49
C ASP A 7 -8.16 -14.70 -6.76
N LEU A 8 -7.31 -14.34 -5.78
CA LEU A 8 -6.32 -13.27 -5.89
C LEU A 8 -4.93 -13.80 -5.56
N ILE A 9 -3.92 -13.24 -6.23
CA ILE A 9 -2.51 -13.49 -5.90
C ILE A 9 -1.84 -12.20 -5.46
N TRP A 10 -1.08 -12.29 -4.38
CA TRP A 10 -0.22 -11.23 -3.86
C TRP A 10 1.20 -11.76 -3.71
N MET A 11 2.16 -10.97 -4.18
CA MET A 11 3.58 -11.14 -3.88
C MET A 11 4.02 -9.95 -3.03
N GLU A 12 4.60 -10.24 -1.87
CA GLU A 12 5.18 -9.20 -1.03
C GLU A 12 6.41 -8.58 -1.70
N SER A 13 6.50 -7.25 -1.65
CA SER A 13 7.60 -6.47 -2.24
C SER A 13 8.41 -5.75 -1.17
N ALA A 14 9.70 -5.56 -1.43
CA ALA A 14 10.59 -4.84 -0.51
C ALA A 14 10.53 -3.31 -0.68
N LYS A 15 10.01 -2.83 -1.83
CA LYS A 15 9.93 -1.42 -2.20
C LYS A 15 8.68 -1.15 -3.04
N PRO A 16 8.14 0.08 -3.03
CA PRO A 16 7.07 0.47 -3.95
C PRO A 16 7.67 0.65 -5.35
N SER A 17 7.41 -0.30 -6.26
CA SER A 17 7.94 -0.26 -7.63
C SER A 17 6.91 -0.75 -8.64
N ILE A 18 6.45 0.18 -9.50
CA ILE A 18 5.55 -0.15 -10.62
C ILE A 18 6.23 -1.12 -11.60
N LYS A 19 7.54 -0.99 -11.82
CA LYS A 19 8.29 -1.90 -12.70
C LYS A 19 8.23 -3.34 -12.21
N GLN A 20 8.55 -3.58 -10.93
CA GLN A 20 8.48 -4.93 -10.35
C GLN A 20 7.05 -5.47 -10.36
N ALA A 21 6.07 -4.62 -10.08
CA ALA A 21 4.65 -4.99 -10.14
C ALA A 21 4.21 -5.39 -11.55
N SER A 22 4.66 -4.68 -12.58
CA SER A 22 4.40 -5.01 -13.99
C SER A 22 5.01 -6.37 -14.35
N GLU A 23 6.29 -6.58 -14.03
CA GLU A 23 6.98 -7.85 -14.32
C GLU A 23 6.27 -9.05 -13.68
N PHE A 24 5.78 -8.88 -12.45
CA PHE A 24 5.01 -9.91 -11.76
C PHE A 24 3.64 -10.15 -12.41
N ALA A 25 2.91 -9.07 -12.71
CA ALA A 25 1.59 -9.15 -13.34
C ALA A 25 1.69 -9.82 -14.73
N ASP A 26 2.66 -9.41 -15.55
CA ASP A 26 2.91 -9.95 -16.88
C ASP A 26 3.26 -11.46 -16.81
N GLY A 27 4.11 -11.84 -15.85
CA GLY A 27 4.50 -13.24 -15.65
C GLY A 27 3.31 -14.15 -15.30
N ILE A 28 2.39 -13.68 -14.45
CA ILE A 28 1.17 -14.43 -14.12
C ILE A 28 0.21 -14.45 -15.31
N LYS A 29 -0.05 -13.28 -15.89
CA LYS A 29 -1.06 -13.11 -16.93
C LYS A 29 -0.69 -13.74 -18.27
N ALA A 30 0.58 -14.00 -18.51
CA ALA A 30 1.04 -14.82 -19.63
C ALA A 30 0.46 -16.26 -19.61
N VAL A 31 0.17 -16.79 -18.42
CA VAL A 31 -0.41 -18.14 -18.24
C VAL A 31 -1.89 -18.06 -17.83
N TRP A 32 -2.25 -17.07 -17.00
CA TRP A 32 -3.59 -16.88 -16.45
C TRP A 32 -4.07 -15.43 -16.69
N PRO A 33 -4.53 -15.09 -17.90
CA PRO A 33 -4.77 -13.70 -18.32
C PRO A 33 -5.76 -12.93 -17.44
N ASN A 34 -6.72 -13.65 -16.84
CA ASN A 34 -7.79 -13.09 -16.02
C ASN A 34 -7.51 -13.19 -14.51
N GLN A 35 -6.31 -13.60 -14.10
CA GLN A 35 -5.97 -13.70 -12.68
C GLN A 35 -6.06 -12.32 -12.02
N MET A 36 -6.86 -12.21 -10.96
CA MET A 36 -6.91 -11.00 -10.15
C MET A 36 -5.69 -10.94 -9.24
N LEU A 37 -5.17 -9.72 -9.04
CA LEU A 37 -4.00 -9.48 -8.22
C LEU A 37 -4.36 -8.56 -7.06
N SER A 38 -3.61 -8.67 -5.96
CA SER A 38 -3.68 -7.72 -4.86
C SER A 38 -2.31 -7.21 -4.46
N TYR A 39 -2.27 -5.99 -3.90
CA TYR A 39 -1.03 -5.29 -3.56
C TYR A 39 -1.08 -4.69 -2.15
N ASN A 40 -0.03 -4.92 -1.36
CA ASN A 40 0.18 -4.26 -0.07
C ASN A 40 0.92 -2.94 -0.29
N LEU A 41 0.21 -1.82 -0.09
CA LEU A 41 0.75 -0.47 -0.05
C LEU A 41 1.46 -0.27 1.30
N SER A 42 2.59 -0.95 1.47
CA SER A 42 3.17 -1.15 2.79
C SER A 42 3.53 0.17 3.49
N PRO A 43 3.12 0.35 4.76
CA PRO A 43 3.57 1.48 5.57
C PRO A 43 5.02 1.32 6.07
N SER A 44 5.64 0.16 5.87
CA SER A 44 7.08 -0.02 6.11
C SER A 44 7.95 0.62 5.03
N PHE A 45 7.36 0.99 3.89
CA PHE A 45 8.06 1.78 2.89
C PHE A 45 8.20 3.20 3.41
N ASN A 46 9.41 3.75 3.30
CA ASN A 46 9.58 5.19 3.38
C ASN A 46 9.24 5.77 2.00
N TRP A 47 7.98 6.12 1.80
CA TRP A 47 7.45 6.61 0.51
C TRP A 47 8.18 7.86 0.03
N ASP A 48 8.45 8.82 0.93
CA ASP A 48 9.19 10.04 0.59
C ASP A 48 10.65 9.75 0.22
N ALA A 49 11.29 8.79 0.89
CA ALA A 49 12.66 8.39 0.59
C ALA A 49 12.77 7.32 -0.50
N ALA A 50 11.64 6.87 -1.08
CA ALA A 50 11.63 5.84 -2.13
C ALA A 50 12.18 6.37 -3.47
N GLY A 51 12.43 7.68 -3.58
CA GLY A 51 12.86 8.33 -4.81
C GLY A 51 11.71 8.58 -5.80
N MET A 52 10.47 8.55 -5.30
CA MET A 52 9.28 8.87 -6.08
C MET A 52 9.01 10.38 -6.04
N SER A 53 8.60 10.93 -7.17
CA SER A 53 7.99 12.25 -7.24
C SER A 53 6.56 12.23 -6.68
N GLU A 54 6.04 13.42 -6.32
CA GLU A 54 4.67 13.56 -5.85
C GLU A 54 3.65 13.03 -6.86
N ALA A 55 3.84 13.33 -8.15
CA ALA A 55 3.00 12.80 -9.22
C ALA A 55 3.02 11.26 -9.32
N GLU A 56 4.17 10.63 -9.11
CA GLU A 56 4.28 9.16 -9.07
C GLU A 56 3.60 8.57 -7.84
N MET A 57 3.66 9.25 -6.69
CA MET A 57 2.96 8.82 -5.48
C MET A 57 1.43 8.91 -5.68
N GLU A 58 0.94 10.01 -6.25
CA GLU A 58 -0.47 10.20 -6.56
C GLU A 58 -1.00 9.17 -7.58
N SER A 59 -0.19 8.82 -8.58
CA SER A 59 -0.61 7.89 -9.64
C SER A 59 -0.48 6.40 -9.24
N PHE A 60 0.32 6.08 -8.22
CA PHE A 60 0.76 4.72 -7.91
C PHE A 60 -0.36 3.68 -7.83
N VAL A 61 -1.42 3.97 -7.07
CA VAL A 61 -2.59 3.07 -6.91
C VAL A 61 -3.29 2.82 -8.23
N TRP A 62 -3.41 3.86 -9.07
CA TRP A 62 -4.07 3.78 -10.37
C TRP A 62 -3.21 3.05 -11.40
N ASP A 63 -1.89 3.21 -11.33
CA ASP A 63 -0.96 2.51 -12.20
C ASP A 63 -0.92 1.01 -11.88
N LEU A 64 -0.96 0.64 -10.59
CA LEU A 64 -1.19 -0.75 -10.17
C LEU A 64 -2.54 -1.28 -10.67
N ALA A 65 -3.62 -0.49 -10.56
CA ALA A 65 -4.94 -0.93 -11.01
C ALA A 65 -4.96 -1.28 -12.50
N LYS A 66 -4.27 -0.51 -13.35
CA LYS A 66 -4.13 -0.79 -14.80
C LYS A 66 -3.44 -2.13 -15.09
N LEU A 67 -2.58 -2.60 -14.18
CA LEU A 67 -1.90 -3.91 -14.28
C LEU A 67 -2.77 -5.08 -13.77
N GLY A 68 -3.95 -4.81 -13.19
CA GLY A 68 -4.88 -5.82 -12.67
C GLY A 68 -4.80 -6.06 -11.17
N TYR A 69 -4.11 -5.18 -10.43
CA TYR A 69 -4.20 -5.15 -8.97
C TYR A 69 -5.53 -4.53 -8.53
N CYS A 70 -6.57 -5.36 -8.51
CA CYS A 70 -7.96 -4.94 -8.27
C CYS A 70 -8.29 -4.72 -6.79
N TRP A 71 -7.44 -5.22 -5.88
CA TRP A 71 -7.56 -4.97 -4.45
C TRP A 71 -6.22 -4.52 -3.87
N GLN A 72 -6.21 -3.36 -3.22
CA GLN A 72 -5.01 -2.74 -2.67
C GLN A 72 -5.30 -2.28 -1.24
N PHE A 73 -4.33 -2.44 -0.35
CA PHE A 73 -4.54 -2.18 1.08
C PHE A 73 -3.27 -1.67 1.75
N ILE A 74 -3.42 -0.83 2.78
CA ILE A 74 -2.34 -0.41 3.68
C ILE A 74 -2.50 -1.21 4.98
N THR A 75 -1.60 -2.15 5.24
CA THR A 75 -1.72 -3.14 6.32
C THR A 75 -1.82 -2.52 7.73
N LEU A 76 -1.08 -1.45 8.01
CA LEU A 76 -1.00 -0.82 9.34
C LEU A 76 -1.51 0.63 9.37
N ALA A 77 -2.34 1.05 8.40
CA ALA A 77 -2.87 2.42 8.38
C ALA A 77 -3.59 2.79 9.68
N GLY A 78 -4.47 1.93 10.18
CA GLY A 78 -5.19 2.16 11.43
C GLY A 78 -4.25 2.34 12.63
N PHE A 79 -3.22 1.48 12.75
CA PHE A 79 -2.22 1.59 13.81
C PHE A 79 -1.50 2.94 13.78
N HIS A 80 -1.07 3.41 12.60
CA HIS A 80 -0.39 4.70 12.47
C HIS A 80 -1.33 5.89 12.72
N CYS A 81 -2.57 5.85 12.22
CA CYS A 81 -3.57 6.88 12.48
C CYS A 81 -3.87 7.01 13.97
N ASP A 82 -4.15 5.89 14.64
CA ASP A 82 -4.46 5.88 16.08
C ASP A 82 -3.26 6.36 16.91
N ALA A 83 -2.07 5.86 16.63
CA ALA A 83 -0.85 6.26 17.34
C ALA A 83 -0.58 7.76 17.19
N LEU A 84 -0.72 8.31 15.98
CA LEU A 84 -0.54 9.73 15.72
C LEU A 84 -1.59 10.57 16.46
N SER A 85 -2.87 10.20 16.34
CA SER A 85 -3.97 10.92 16.98
C SER A 85 -3.83 10.94 18.50
N ILE A 86 -3.50 9.80 19.11
CA ILE A 86 -3.33 9.69 20.57
C ILE A 86 -2.09 10.44 21.05
N ASP A 87 -0.97 10.39 20.34
CA ASP A 87 0.25 11.14 20.71
C ASP A 87 -0.01 12.65 20.69
N LEU A 88 -0.61 13.16 19.60
CA LEU A 88 -0.93 14.57 19.46
C LEU A 88 -1.88 15.05 20.56
N PHE A 89 -2.94 14.29 20.82
CA PHE A 89 -3.92 14.61 21.86
C PHE A 89 -3.27 14.59 23.25
N ALA A 90 -2.60 13.50 23.62
CA ALA A 90 -1.99 13.37 24.95
C ALA A 90 -0.97 14.47 25.24
N ARG A 91 -0.15 14.84 24.24
CA ARG A 91 0.85 15.90 24.35
C ARG A 91 0.24 17.28 24.58
N ASP A 92 -0.90 17.57 23.96
CA ASP A 92 -1.57 18.86 24.09
C ASP A 92 -2.46 18.91 25.34
N TYR A 93 -3.13 17.81 25.66
CA TYR A 93 -3.90 17.65 26.89
C TYR A 93 -3.05 17.81 28.15
N ALA A 94 -1.81 17.29 28.15
CA ALA A 94 -0.86 17.50 29.24
C ALA A 94 -0.50 18.98 29.47
N LYS A 95 -0.67 19.85 28.47
CA LYS A 95 -0.34 21.28 28.54
C LYS A 95 -1.56 22.16 28.82
N ARG A 96 -2.70 21.85 28.21
CA ARG A 96 -3.89 22.72 28.20
C ARG A 96 -5.10 22.12 28.93
N GLY A 97 -5.00 20.90 29.43
CA GLY A 97 -6.11 20.18 30.05
C GLY A 97 -7.30 20.07 29.11
N ALA A 98 -8.51 20.24 29.63
CA ALA A 98 -9.76 20.13 28.86
C ALA A 98 -9.86 21.05 27.63
N ALA A 99 -9.05 22.13 27.53
CA ALA A 99 -9.02 22.99 26.35
C ALA A 99 -8.35 22.34 25.11
N ALA A 100 -7.73 21.17 25.27
CA ALA A 100 -7.14 20.36 24.20
C ALA A 100 -8.00 19.18 23.75
N TYR A 101 -9.16 18.97 24.38
CA TYR A 101 -10.16 18.00 23.91
C TYR A 101 -10.92 18.59 22.72
#